data_AF-A0A4W5N3L0-F1
#
_entry.id   AF-A0A4W5N3L0-F1
#
_cell.length_a   1.000
_cell.length_b   1.000
_cell.length_c   1.000
_cell.angle_alpha   90.00
_cell.angle_beta   90.00
_cell.angle_gamma   90.00
#
_symmetry.space_group_name_H-M   'P 1'
#
loop_
_entity.id
_entity.type
_entity.pdbx_description
1 polymer ?
#
loop_
_entity_poly.entity_id
_entity_poly.type
_entity_poly.pdbx_seq_one_letter_code
_entity_poly.pdbx_strand_id
1 'polypeptide(L)'
;MAPVCALSDLRCNTQYSVVVTPCSEIRGCNHTCKPHTHETAPCSPEILSVSQINSSSNVSVLYTASNTLNTTYTITALGLTNTHTCQSLSTSCQLTQLSCGATYVVTAYASTALGRSLPSYSVPLETGPCCPSTLTVDQVTQAMTNITWSHARLASFYVTALTSSRGHAKCHTM
;
A
#
# COMPACT_ATOMS: atom_id res chain seq x y z
N MET A 1 19.09 -31.89 -20.14
CA MET A 1 18.29 -30.67 -19.88
C MET A 1 16.87 -30.95 -20.33
N ALA A 2 15.87 -30.56 -19.54
CA ALA A 2 14.46 -30.77 -19.90
C ALA A 2 14.00 -29.67 -20.87
N PRO A 3 13.15 -29.97 -21.86
CA PRO A 3 12.56 -28.94 -22.73
C PRO A 3 11.61 -28.04 -21.92
N VAL A 4 11.61 -26.75 -22.22
CA VAL A 4 10.79 -25.74 -21.54
C VAL A 4 10.02 -24.93 -22.58
N CYS A 5 8.74 -24.69 -22.31
CA CYS A 5 7.87 -23.83 -23.10
C CYS A 5 7.08 -22.92 -22.15
N ALA A 6 6.88 -21.67 -22.55
CA ALA A 6 6.06 -20.71 -21.82
C ALA A 6 4.82 -20.38 -22.64
N LEU A 7 3.65 -20.56 -22.04
CA LEU A 7 2.35 -20.24 -22.61
C LEU A 7 1.79 -19.00 -21.92
N SER A 8 1.26 -18.05 -22.69
CA SER A 8 0.61 -16.83 -22.21
C SER A 8 -0.91 -16.89 -22.48
N ASP A 9 -1.64 -15.82 -22.14
CA ASP A 9 -3.09 -15.67 -22.36
C ASP A 9 -4.00 -16.50 -21.43
N LEU A 10 -3.56 -16.67 -20.18
CA LEU A 10 -4.36 -17.28 -19.12
C LEU A 10 -5.08 -16.20 -18.29
N ARG A 11 -6.27 -16.53 -17.78
CA ARG A 11 -6.98 -15.71 -16.80
C ARG A 11 -6.46 -16.03 -15.38
N CYS A 12 -6.58 -15.08 -14.47
CA CYS A 12 -6.20 -15.26 -13.06
C CYS A 12 -7.32 -15.97 -12.27
N ASN A 13 -6.98 -16.70 -11.19
CA ASN A 13 -7.88 -17.60 -10.46
C ASN A 13 -8.72 -18.52 -11.37
N THR A 14 -8.14 -19.04 -12.44
CA THR A 14 -8.85 -19.98 -13.30
C THR A 14 -8.13 -21.30 -13.35
N GLN A 15 -8.91 -22.38 -13.23
CA GLN A 15 -8.42 -23.71 -13.51
C GLN A 15 -8.20 -23.87 -15.02
N TYR A 16 -7.04 -24.38 -15.40
CA TYR A 16 -6.66 -24.68 -16.77
C TYR A 16 -6.11 -26.10 -16.84
N SER A 17 -6.18 -26.71 -18.03
CA SER A 17 -5.61 -28.03 -18.28
C SER A 17 -4.53 -27.96 -19.35
N VAL A 18 -3.43 -28.68 -19.13
CA VAL A 18 -2.32 -28.78 -20.07
C VAL A 18 -2.15 -30.23 -20.48
N VAL A 19 -2.03 -30.46 -21.79
CA VAL A 19 -1.68 -31.75 -22.37
C VAL A 19 -0.39 -31.57 -23.16
N VAL A 20 0.59 -32.43 -22.92
CA VAL A 20 1.81 -32.50 -23.73
C VAL A 20 1.66 -33.69 -24.67
N THR A 21 1.62 -33.42 -25.97
CA THR A 21 1.44 -34.42 -27.03
C THR A 21 2.79 -34.67 -27.72
N PRO A 22 3.44 -35.83 -27.53
CA PRO A 22 4.68 -36.13 -28.24
C PRO A 22 4.37 -36.55 -29.68
N CYS A 23 5.15 -36.02 -30.63
CA CYS A 23 4.99 -36.26 -32.06
C CYS A 23 6.31 -36.70 -32.69
N SER A 24 6.23 -37.50 -33.77
CA SER A 24 7.35 -37.85 -34.63
C SER A 24 6.92 -37.86 -36.09
N GLU A 25 7.80 -37.53 -37.03
CA GLU A 25 7.44 -37.47 -38.45
C GLU A 25 6.97 -38.82 -39.02
N ILE A 26 7.56 -39.92 -38.54
CA ILE A 26 7.30 -41.26 -39.08
C ILE A 26 6.10 -41.93 -38.40
N ARG A 27 5.87 -41.70 -37.10
CA ARG A 27 4.83 -42.38 -36.31
C ARG A 27 3.65 -41.50 -35.92
N GLY A 28 3.63 -40.24 -36.34
CA GLY A 28 2.59 -39.27 -35.97
C GLY A 28 2.66 -38.84 -34.49
N CYS A 29 1.53 -38.37 -33.96
CA CYS A 29 1.38 -37.83 -32.61
C CYS A 29 0.63 -38.79 -31.68
N ASN A 30 1.06 -38.89 -30.42
CA ASN A 30 0.36 -39.67 -29.41
C ASN A 30 -0.63 -38.81 -28.62
N HIS A 31 -1.93 -38.93 -28.94
CA HIS A 31 -3.01 -38.18 -28.30
C HIS A 31 -3.61 -38.87 -27.06
N THR A 32 -3.02 -39.96 -26.56
CA THR A 32 -3.52 -40.67 -25.36
C THR A 32 -3.05 -40.05 -24.04
N CYS A 33 -2.17 -39.04 -24.10
CA CYS A 33 -1.66 -38.33 -22.93
C CYS A 33 -2.81 -37.63 -22.18
N LYS A 34 -2.84 -37.79 -20.84
CA LYS A 34 -3.91 -37.21 -20.01
C LYS A 34 -3.67 -35.72 -19.76
N PRO A 35 -4.74 -34.92 -19.67
CA PRO A 35 -4.64 -33.54 -19.23
C PRO A 35 -4.24 -33.44 -17.75
N HIS A 36 -3.33 -32.53 -17.46
CA HIS A 36 -2.97 -32.12 -16.11
C HIS A 36 -3.67 -30.80 -15.80
N THR A 37 -4.53 -30.80 -14.78
CA THR A 37 -5.25 -29.61 -14.33
C THR A 37 -4.44 -28.85 -13.28
N HIS A 38 -4.34 -27.55 -13.46
CA HIS A 38 -3.71 -26.62 -12.52
C HIS A 38 -4.56 -25.36 -12.41
N GLU A 39 -4.32 -24.57 -11.37
CA GLU A 39 -4.97 -23.28 -11.16
C GLU A 39 -3.93 -22.17 -11.26
N THR A 40 -4.31 -21.06 -11.91
CA THR A 40 -3.44 -19.90 -12.06
C THR A 40 -3.28 -19.14 -10.75
N ALA A 41 -2.27 -18.28 -10.68
CA ALA A 41 -2.09 -17.37 -9.56
C ALA A 41 -3.29 -16.41 -9.39
N PRO A 42 -3.43 -15.78 -8.22
CA PRO A 42 -4.51 -14.83 -7.97
C PRO A 42 -4.52 -13.65 -8.92
N CYS A 43 -5.66 -12.98 -9.02
CA CYS A 43 -5.80 -11.69 -9.68
C CYS A 43 -5.13 -10.59 -8.85
N SER A 44 -4.56 -9.60 -9.52
CA SER A 44 -4.05 -8.39 -8.87
C SER A 44 -5.20 -7.64 -8.18
N PRO A 45 -5.06 -7.26 -6.90
CA PRO A 45 -6.04 -6.41 -6.24
C PRO A 45 -6.02 -4.99 -6.83
N GLU A 46 -7.12 -4.27 -6.69
CA GLU A 46 -7.24 -2.86 -7.05
C GLU A 46 -7.36 -2.03 -5.76
N ILE A 47 -6.55 -0.99 -5.62
CA ILE A 47 -6.61 -0.08 -4.48
C ILE A 47 -7.75 0.91 -4.72
N LEU A 48 -8.80 0.85 -3.88
CA LEU A 48 -9.99 1.68 -3.99
C LEU A 48 -9.82 3.03 -3.31
N SER A 49 -9.22 3.04 -2.13
CA SER A 49 -8.97 4.27 -1.38
C SER A 49 -7.83 4.12 -0.38
N VAL A 50 -7.19 5.25 -0.10
CA VAL A 50 -6.14 5.38 0.90
C VAL A 50 -6.53 6.55 1.81
N SER A 51 -6.75 6.28 3.10
CA SER A 51 -7.21 7.30 4.05
C SER A 51 -6.30 7.34 5.28
N GLN A 52 -5.99 8.55 5.73
CA GLN A 52 -5.17 8.76 6.92
C GLN A 52 -6.05 8.67 8.18
N ILE A 53 -5.65 7.84 9.15
CA ILE A 53 -6.44 7.56 10.36
C ILE A 53 -6.08 8.54 11.47
N ASN A 54 -4.79 8.76 11.69
CA ASN A 54 -4.25 9.65 12.72
C ASN A 54 -3.37 10.72 12.06
N SER A 55 -3.17 11.85 12.74
CA SER A 55 -2.58 13.09 12.22
C SER A 55 -1.17 13.03 11.61
N SER A 56 -0.52 11.86 11.45
CA SER A 56 0.66 11.72 10.56
C SER A 56 1.14 10.28 10.28
N SER A 57 0.80 9.27 11.09
CA SER A 57 1.60 8.03 11.11
C SER A 57 0.89 6.74 10.69
N ASN A 58 -0.45 6.73 10.64
CA ASN A 58 -1.24 5.53 10.36
C ASN A 58 -2.17 5.77 9.18
N VAL A 59 -2.17 4.86 8.22
CA VAL A 59 -2.92 4.95 6.97
C VAL A 59 -3.70 3.65 6.75
N SER A 60 -4.99 3.78 6.47
CA SER A 60 -5.86 2.68 6.06
C SER A 60 -5.88 2.60 4.54
N VAL A 61 -5.69 1.40 4.00
CA VAL A 61 -5.79 1.10 2.58
C VAL A 61 -6.95 0.15 2.38
N LEU A 62 -7.88 0.53 1.51
CA LEU A 62 -9.02 -0.28 1.08
C LEU A 62 -8.76 -0.78 -0.34
N TYR A 63 -8.99 -2.07 -0.58
CA TYR A 63 -8.75 -2.71 -1.88
C TYR A 63 -9.77 -3.80 -2.19
N THR A 64 -9.86 -4.17 -3.46
CA THR A 64 -10.76 -5.23 -3.92
C THR A 64 -10.25 -6.61 -3.49
N ALA A 65 -11.17 -7.46 -3.02
CA ALA A 65 -10.90 -8.86 -2.72
C ALA A 65 -11.75 -9.78 -3.62
N SER A 66 -11.41 -9.85 -4.90
CA SER A 66 -12.09 -10.70 -5.89
C SER A 66 -11.54 -12.13 -5.98
N ASN A 67 -10.51 -12.45 -5.20
CA ASN A 67 -9.85 -13.76 -5.18
C ASN A 67 -10.54 -14.75 -4.22
N THR A 68 -10.07 -15.99 -4.21
CA THR A 68 -10.58 -17.04 -3.31
C THR A 68 -10.37 -16.72 -1.83
N LEU A 69 -11.15 -17.37 -0.95
CA LEU A 69 -11.20 -17.10 0.50
C LEU A 69 -9.85 -17.24 1.24
N ASN A 70 -8.88 -17.95 0.67
CA ASN A 70 -7.55 -18.17 1.25
C ASN A 70 -6.46 -17.29 0.61
N THR A 71 -6.84 -16.11 0.13
CA THR A 71 -5.91 -15.16 -0.50
C THR A 71 -5.41 -14.14 0.51
N THR A 72 -4.09 -14.10 0.72
CA THR A 72 -3.46 -13.06 1.54
C THR A 72 -3.11 -11.87 0.66
N TYR A 73 -3.59 -10.69 1.04
CA TYR A 73 -3.26 -9.43 0.40
C TYR A 73 -2.11 -8.78 1.16
N THR A 74 -1.06 -8.41 0.43
CA THR A 74 0.08 -7.68 0.98
C THR A 74 0.14 -6.31 0.35
N ILE A 75 0.11 -5.28 1.19
CA ILE A 75 0.17 -3.87 0.81
C ILE A 75 1.55 -3.37 1.21
N THR A 76 2.21 -2.68 0.28
CA THR A 76 3.55 -2.13 0.46
C THR A 76 3.52 -0.64 0.18
N ALA A 77 3.93 0.17 1.15
CA ALA A 77 4.22 1.58 0.98
C ALA A 77 5.74 1.76 0.87
N LEU A 78 6.20 2.07 -0.33
CA LEU A 78 7.59 2.31 -0.64
C LEU A 78 7.88 3.82 -0.56
N GLY A 79 8.63 4.24 0.44
CA GLY A 79 9.14 5.61 0.55
C GLY A 79 10.57 5.73 0.03
N LEU A 80 11.13 6.93 0.08
CA LEU A 80 12.52 7.19 -0.34
C LEU A 80 13.56 6.45 0.52
N THR A 81 13.29 6.34 1.83
CA THR A 81 14.23 5.77 2.81
C THR A 81 13.70 4.52 3.51
N ASN A 82 12.37 4.38 3.59
CA ASN A 82 11.71 3.37 4.41
C ASN A 82 10.61 2.67 3.61
N THR A 83 10.43 1.38 3.86
CA THR A 83 9.35 0.57 3.28
C THR A 83 8.49 0.03 4.40
N HIS A 84 7.18 0.21 4.29
CA HIS A 84 6.21 -0.33 5.24
C HIS A 84 5.33 -1.34 4.54
N THR A 85 5.03 -2.45 5.22
CA THR A 85 4.17 -3.51 4.68
C THR A 85 3.12 -3.89 5.68
N CYS A 86 1.93 -4.23 5.19
CA CYS A 86 0.90 -4.85 6.00
C CYS A 86 0.25 -6.01 5.22
N GLN A 87 -0.21 -7.02 5.94
CA GLN A 87 -0.82 -8.21 5.36
C GLN A 87 -2.18 -8.47 6.00
N SER A 88 -3.17 -8.80 5.18
CA SER A 88 -4.53 -9.05 5.63
C SER A 88 -5.25 -10.01 4.68
N LEU A 89 -6.13 -10.82 5.24
CA LEU A 89 -7.09 -11.65 4.48
C LEU A 89 -8.38 -10.87 4.16
N SER A 90 -8.55 -9.70 4.77
CA SER A 90 -9.68 -8.79 4.54
C SER A 90 -9.43 -7.87 3.35
N THR A 91 -10.44 -7.08 2.98
CA THR A 91 -10.39 -6.02 1.96
C THR A 91 -9.73 -4.72 2.46
N SER A 92 -9.26 -4.70 3.70
CA SER A 92 -8.59 -3.54 4.28
C SER A 92 -7.36 -3.94 5.09
N CYS A 93 -6.39 -3.02 5.09
CA CYS A 93 -5.14 -3.18 5.80
C CYS A 93 -4.61 -1.82 6.27
N GLN A 94 -4.01 -1.79 7.45
CA GLN A 94 -3.46 -0.57 8.03
C GLN A 94 -1.94 -0.60 8.00
N LEU A 95 -1.35 0.40 7.35
CA LEU A 95 0.06 0.69 7.43
C LEU A 95 0.29 1.58 8.65
N THR A 96 1.20 1.17 9.52
CA THR A 96 1.53 1.87 10.76
C THR A 96 2.98 2.33 10.76
N GLN A 97 3.28 3.32 11.61
CA GLN A 97 4.63 3.87 11.79
C GLN A 97 5.21 4.51 10.52
N LEU A 98 4.37 5.09 9.67
CA LEU A 98 4.86 5.90 8.56
C LEU A 98 5.56 7.16 9.09
N SER A 99 6.61 7.58 8.40
CA SER A 99 7.30 8.83 8.68
C SER A 99 6.38 10.01 8.32
N CYS A 100 6.25 10.98 9.22
CA CYS A 100 5.52 12.22 8.94
C CYS A 100 6.24 13.05 7.87
N GLY A 101 5.51 13.91 7.15
CA GLY A 101 6.09 14.80 6.14
C GLY A 101 6.79 14.05 4.99
N ALA A 102 6.42 12.80 4.74
CA ALA A 102 7.02 11.93 3.73
C ALA A 102 6.01 11.47 2.68
N THR A 103 6.53 11.19 1.49
CA THR A 103 5.79 10.67 0.34
C THR A 103 6.12 9.19 0.15
N TYR A 104 5.08 8.42 -0.17
CA TYR A 104 5.12 6.97 -0.34
C TYR A 104 4.39 6.58 -1.62
N VAL A 105 4.82 5.46 -2.22
CA VAL A 105 4.12 4.81 -3.32
C VAL A 105 3.53 3.50 -2.78
N VAL A 106 2.20 3.44 -2.75
CA VAL A 106 1.45 2.29 -2.23
C VAL A 106 1.14 1.33 -3.37
N THR A 107 1.49 0.06 -3.20
CA THR A 107 1.16 -1.05 -4.10
C THR A 107 0.58 -2.21 -3.32
N ALA A 108 -0.26 -3.01 -3.96
CA ALA A 108 -0.85 -4.20 -3.35
C ALA A 108 -0.68 -5.40 -4.27
N TYR A 109 -0.44 -6.59 -3.71
CA TYR A 109 -0.49 -7.84 -4.45
C TYR A 109 -1.21 -8.91 -3.63
N ALA A 110 -1.76 -9.90 -4.33
CA ALA A 110 -2.43 -11.05 -3.76
C ALA A 110 -1.50 -12.27 -3.82
N SER A 111 -1.58 -13.12 -2.80
CA SER A 111 -0.79 -14.35 -2.73
C SER A 111 -1.61 -15.51 -2.18
N THR A 112 -1.45 -16.68 -2.79
CA THR A 112 -1.97 -17.97 -2.34
C THR A 112 -0.83 -19.00 -2.35
N ALA A 113 -1.12 -20.23 -1.91
CA ALA A 113 -0.16 -21.33 -2.01
C ALA A 113 0.29 -21.65 -3.45
N LEU A 114 -0.50 -21.21 -4.44
CA LEU A 114 -0.24 -21.46 -5.87
C LEU A 114 0.67 -20.41 -6.51
N GLY A 115 0.82 -19.24 -5.89
CA GLY A 115 1.66 -18.18 -6.41
C GLY A 115 1.25 -16.78 -5.98
N ARG A 116 1.88 -15.78 -6.60
CA ARG A 116 1.65 -14.35 -6.38
C ARG A 116 1.08 -13.72 -7.64
N SER A 117 0.13 -12.81 -7.46
CA SER A 117 -0.36 -11.97 -8.54
C SER A 117 0.65 -10.90 -8.91
N LEU A 118 0.41 -10.24 -10.04
CA LEU A 118 1.07 -8.99 -10.38
C LEU A 118 0.70 -7.90 -9.35
N PRO A 119 1.59 -6.93 -9.10
CA PRO A 119 1.25 -5.79 -8.27
C PRO A 119 0.14 -4.95 -8.92
N SER A 120 -0.67 -4.33 -8.06
CA SER A 120 -1.66 -3.33 -8.43
C SER A 120 -1.01 -2.12 -9.08
N TYR A 121 -1.84 -1.25 -9.67
CA TYR A 121 -1.42 0.12 -9.94
C TYR A 121 -0.93 0.79 -8.65
N SER A 122 0.07 1.65 -8.83
CA SER A 122 0.70 2.40 -7.75
C SER A 122 -0.13 3.62 -7.41
N VAL A 123 -0.39 3.84 -6.12
CA VAL A 123 -1.13 5.00 -5.62
C VAL A 123 -0.18 5.88 -4.80
N PRO A 124 -0.03 7.18 -5.13
CA PRO A 124 0.78 8.09 -4.33
C PRO A 124 0.10 8.37 -2.99
N LEU A 125 0.89 8.42 -1.93
CA LEU A 125 0.45 8.69 -0.57
C LEU A 125 1.37 9.75 0.04
N GLU A 126 0.79 10.86 0.49
CA GLU A 126 1.49 11.86 1.29
C GLU A 126 1.02 11.77 2.74
N THR A 127 1.96 11.70 3.66
CA THR A 127 1.66 11.71 5.10
C THR A 127 1.49 13.12 5.61
N GLY A 128 0.70 13.28 6.67
CA GLY A 128 0.54 14.57 7.34
C GLY A 128 1.88 15.20 7.77
N PRO A 129 1.93 16.54 7.88
CA PRO A 129 3.15 17.24 8.28
C PRO A 129 3.63 16.81 9.66
N CYS A 130 4.95 16.87 9.86
CA CYS A 130 5.54 16.60 11.18
C CYS A 130 5.24 17.70 12.18
N CYS A 131 5.27 17.37 13.47
CA CYS A 131 5.35 18.40 14.52
C CYS A 131 6.65 19.21 14.37
N PRO A 132 6.61 20.53 14.59
CA PRO A 132 7.82 21.34 14.73
C PRO A 132 8.76 20.73 15.77
N SER A 133 10.04 20.61 15.42
CA SER A 133 11.10 20.11 16.31
C SER A 133 11.40 21.04 17.48
N THR A 134 11.27 22.35 17.27
CA THR A 134 11.46 23.36 18.31
C THR A 134 10.22 24.24 18.43
N LEU A 135 9.88 24.57 19.67
CA LEU A 135 8.84 25.52 20.02
C LEU A 135 9.32 26.30 21.24
N THR A 136 9.47 27.61 21.09
CA THR A 136 9.81 28.52 22.19
C THR A 136 8.61 29.41 22.48
N VAL A 137 8.37 29.64 23.77
CA VAL A 137 7.29 30.50 24.26
C VAL A 137 7.93 31.53 25.17
N ASP A 138 7.97 32.78 24.70
CA ASP A 138 8.55 33.90 25.41
C ASP A 138 7.44 34.82 25.95
N GLN A 139 7.44 35.06 27.26
CA GLN A 139 6.55 36.05 27.85
C GLN A 139 7.05 37.45 27.49
N VAL A 140 6.27 38.18 26.69
CA VAL A 140 6.60 39.55 26.28
C VAL A 140 6.07 40.54 27.31
N THR A 141 4.84 40.31 27.78
CA THR A 141 4.20 41.12 28.83
C THR A 141 3.33 40.24 29.72
N GLN A 142 2.76 40.80 30.81
CA GLN A 142 1.80 40.09 31.67
C GLN A 142 0.57 39.54 30.90
N ALA A 143 0.26 40.09 29.72
CA ALA A 143 -0.90 39.71 28.93
C ALA A 143 -0.56 39.17 27.52
N MET A 144 0.73 38.98 27.19
CA MET A 144 1.15 38.63 25.82
C MET A 144 2.34 37.67 25.80
N THR A 145 2.22 36.63 24.98
CA THR A 145 3.26 35.63 24.74
C THR A 145 3.63 35.60 23.27
N ASN A 146 4.92 35.56 22.95
CA ASN A 146 5.39 35.26 21.62
C ASN A 146 5.68 33.76 21.51
N ILE A 147 5.32 33.16 20.39
CA ILE A 147 5.54 31.74 20.13
C ILE A 147 6.32 31.65 18.82
N THR A 148 7.49 31.01 18.84
CA THR A 148 8.25 30.74 17.63
C THR A 148 8.55 29.25 17.52
N TRP A 149 8.56 28.71 16.30
CA TRP A 149 8.72 27.28 16.06
C TRP A 149 9.53 27.00 14.78
N SER A 150 10.11 25.80 14.71
CA SER A 150 10.80 25.34 13.49
C SER A 150 9.82 24.99 12.38
N HIS A 151 10.24 25.14 11.12
CA HIS A 151 9.48 24.72 9.96
C HIS A 151 9.21 23.20 9.94
N ALA A 152 7.98 22.81 9.65
CA ALA A 152 7.53 21.42 9.45
C ALA A 152 7.48 21.06 7.97
N ARG A 153 8.01 19.89 7.60
CA ARG A 153 7.95 19.39 6.21
C ARG A 153 6.51 19.07 5.82
N LEU A 154 6.10 19.46 4.61
CA LEU A 154 4.72 19.37 4.08
C LEU A 154 3.67 20.22 4.82
N ALA A 155 4.07 21.15 5.70
CA ALA A 155 3.13 22.10 6.29
C ALA A 155 2.99 23.32 5.37
N SER A 156 1.74 23.65 4.99
CA SER A 156 1.41 24.83 4.19
C SER A 156 0.90 26.01 5.02
N PHE A 157 0.49 25.74 6.26
CA PHE A 157 0.06 26.73 7.23
C PHE A 157 0.17 26.14 8.63
N TYR A 158 0.28 27.00 9.63
CA TYR A 158 0.30 26.63 11.04
C TYR A 158 -0.86 27.28 11.76
N VAL A 159 -1.38 26.54 12.74
CA VAL A 159 -2.42 27.03 13.65
C VAL A 159 -1.86 26.96 15.05
N THR A 160 -1.70 28.11 15.68
CA THR A 160 -1.36 28.20 17.09
C THR A 160 -2.61 28.58 17.88
N ALA A 161 -2.79 27.94 19.04
CA ALA A 161 -3.90 28.21 19.93
C ALA A 161 -3.37 28.32 21.36
N LEU A 162 -3.81 29.36 22.06
CA LEU A 162 -3.55 29.59 23.47
C LEU A 162 -4.88 29.48 24.21
N THR A 163 -4.89 28.70 25.29
CA THR A 163 -6.06 28.51 26.15
C THR A 163 -5.69 28.89 27.57
N SER A 164 -6.48 29.76 28.19
CA SER A 164 -6.29 30.24 29.57
C SER A 164 -7.62 30.29 30.31
N SER A 165 -7.59 30.45 31.64
CA SER A 165 -8.79 30.66 32.45
C SER A 165 -9.57 31.93 32.08
N ARG A 166 -8.92 32.91 31.43
CA ARG A 166 -9.55 34.16 30.97
C ARG A 166 -10.09 34.09 29.54
N GLY A 167 -9.82 33.01 28.79
CA GLY A 167 -10.28 32.84 27.41
C GLY A 167 -9.28 32.14 26.49
N HIS A 168 -9.56 32.19 25.19
CA HIS A 168 -8.79 31.52 24.14
C HIS A 168 -8.30 32.52 23.07
N ALA A 169 -7.09 32.32 22.55
CA ALA A 169 -6.55 33.05 21.42
C ALA A 169 -6.07 32.06 20.35
N LYS A 170 -6.15 32.45 19.07
CA LYS A 170 -5.75 31.61 17.94
C LYS A 170 -5.06 32.45 16.89
N CYS A 171 -3.94 31.98 16.35
CA CYS A 171 -3.25 32.64 15.24
C CYS A 171 -3.05 31.64 14.10
N HIS A 172 -3.20 32.14 12.89
CA HIS A 172 -2.97 31.41 11.65
C HIS A 172 -1.76 32.05 10.97
N THR A 173 -0.74 31.24 10.69
CA THR A 173 0.42 31.69 9.91
C THR A 173 0.57 30.80 8.70
N MET A 174 1.18 31.33 7.65
CA MET A 174 1.61 30.54 6.49
C MET A 174 2.92 29.83 6.81
#